data_AF-A0A8H9N1B8-F1
#
_entry.id   AF-A0A8H9N1B8-F1
#
_cell.length_a   1.000
_cell.length_b   1.000
_cell.length_c   1.000
_cell.angle_alpha   90.00
_cell.angle_beta   90.00
_cell.angle_gamma   90.00
#
_symmetry.space_group_name_H-M   'P 1'
#
loop_
_entity.id
_entity.type
_entity.pdbx_description
1 polymer ?
#
loop_
_entity_poly.entity_id
_entity_poly.type
_entity_poly.pdbx_seq_one_letter_code
_entity_poly.pdbx_strand_id
1 'polypeptide(L)'
;MSHIYSEKQIQEALQDPSVLSAIHKSISGQRMFPNLVDEALHGDFNTRQIDEHELKEYFKDKSVFLCFVMRMNGIMRWNKSSSIHKENLHEHSVMVACFNLLIGQYRTTVLGKSDYTPEELVCWGLTHDLQEAVSEDVNSLYKNSDNVIKHLVKTVEDITIQKLASTIDPTIREPLKKYLDQRSLPKVVKDITKASDLMAAYAKALSELRSNNEDFANAAASLRAGIEVYFEEYPEIKHIYDNYIEAFGCTVDQIMCLLPSTSEFNPELEDKIKSMLG
;
A
#
# COMPACT_ATOMS: atom_id res chain seq x y z
N MET A 1 -30.51 4.13 14.57
CA MET A 1 -30.61 2.75 14.01
C MET A 1 -29.20 2.25 13.83
N SER A 2 -28.72 1.15 14.40
CA SER A 2 -29.21 0.15 15.34
C SER A 2 -27.95 -0.58 15.78
N HIS A 3 -27.74 -0.77 17.10
CA HIS A 3 -26.79 -1.79 17.57
C HIS A 3 -27.19 -3.09 16.88
N ILE A 4 -26.26 -3.64 16.09
CA ILE A 4 -26.55 -4.69 15.10
C ILE A 4 -27.13 -5.96 15.78
N TYR A 5 -26.90 -6.14 17.09
CA TYR A 5 -27.69 -7.02 17.96
C TYR A 5 -27.73 -6.44 19.37
N SER A 6 -28.86 -6.56 20.08
CA SER A 6 -28.95 -6.28 21.51
C SER A 6 -28.26 -7.38 22.32
N GLU A 7 -27.76 -7.07 23.53
CA GLU A 7 -27.19 -8.09 24.45
C GLU A 7 -28.14 -9.27 24.65
N LYS A 8 -29.45 -9.01 24.65
CA LYS A 8 -30.48 -10.04 24.74
C LYS A 8 -30.46 -11.01 23.55
N GLN A 9 -30.31 -10.50 22.33
CA GLN A 9 -30.21 -11.34 21.12
C GLN A 9 -28.91 -12.15 21.09
N ILE A 10 -27.81 -11.60 21.59
CA ILE A 10 -26.54 -12.32 21.73
C ILE A 10 -26.69 -13.45 22.78
N GLN A 11 -27.33 -13.16 23.91
CA GLN A 11 -27.59 -14.17 24.94
C GLN A 11 -28.51 -15.28 24.45
N GLU A 12 -29.57 -14.94 23.71
CA GLU A 12 -30.50 -15.92 23.10
C GLU A 12 -29.77 -16.83 22.09
N ALA A 13 -28.91 -16.27 21.23
CA ALA A 13 -28.10 -17.04 20.29
C ALA A 13 -27.10 -17.97 21.00
N LEU A 14 -26.51 -17.54 22.11
CA LEU A 14 -25.60 -18.35 22.93
C LEU A 14 -26.30 -19.47 23.73
N GLN A 15 -27.64 -19.52 23.74
CA GLN A 15 -28.38 -20.65 24.31
C GLN A 15 -28.70 -21.74 23.28
N ASP A 16 -28.52 -21.48 21.98
CA ASP A 16 -28.76 -22.48 20.93
C ASP A 16 -27.62 -23.51 20.90
N PRO A 17 -27.89 -24.81 21.13
CA PRO A 17 -26.88 -25.86 21.11
C PRO A 17 -26.14 -25.98 19.77
N SER A 18 -26.79 -25.64 18.65
CA SER A 18 -26.17 -25.65 17.33
C SER A 18 -25.19 -24.49 17.15
N VAL A 19 -25.50 -23.32 17.71
CA VAL A 19 -24.60 -22.16 17.75
C VAL A 19 -23.41 -22.44 18.66
N LEU A 20 -23.64 -22.98 19.86
CA LEU A 20 -22.57 -23.40 20.77
C LEU A 20 -21.69 -24.49 20.16
N SER A 21 -22.28 -25.46 19.45
CA SER A 21 -21.55 -26.51 18.73
C SER A 21 -20.72 -25.94 17.57
N ALA A 22 -21.26 -24.98 16.82
CA ALA A 22 -20.54 -24.29 15.74
C ALA A 22 -19.38 -23.44 16.29
N ILE A 23 -19.61 -22.70 17.38
CA ILE A 23 -18.57 -21.95 18.10
C ILE A 23 -17.51 -22.92 18.63
N HIS A 24 -17.92 -24.00 19.30
CA HIS A 24 -17.00 -25.00 19.83
C HIS A 24 -16.20 -25.63 18.70
N LYS A 25 -16.80 -26.03 17.58
CA LYS A 25 -16.10 -26.57 16.41
C LYS A 25 -15.14 -25.56 15.77
N SER A 26 -15.49 -24.27 15.79
CA SER A 26 -14.62 -23.18 15.32
C SER A 26 -13.45 -22.89 16.27
N ILE A 27 -13.62 -23.15 17.57
CA ILE A 27 -12.58 -22.96 18.60
C ILE A 27 -11.72 -24.22 18.76
N SER A 28 -12.31 -25.40 18.64
CA SER A 28 -11.70 -26.71 18.91
C SER A 28 -11.19 -27.43 17.66
N GLY A 29 -11.44 -26.90 16.46
CA GLY A 29 -10.90 -27.45 15.23
C GLY A 29 -9.38 -27.25 15.20
N GLN A 30 -8.61 -28.31 15.43
CA GLN A 30 -7.17 -28.29 15.16
C GLN A 30 -6.95 -27.97 13.69
N ARG A 31 -6.35 -26.81 13.41
CA ARG A 31 -5.90 -26.46 12.07
C ARG A 31 -4.63 -27.28 11.80
N MET A 32 -4.72 -28.11 10.77
CA MET A 32 -3.62 -28.91 10.28
C MET A 32 -3.01 -28.20 9.07
N PHE A 33 -1.69 -28.08 9.02
CA PHE A 33 -0.94 -27.43 7.94
C PHE A 33 -0.03 -28.44 7.23
N PRO A 34 0.24 -28.25 5.92
CA PRO A 34 1.27 -29.02 5.23
C PRO A 34 2.65 -28.81 5.87
N ASN A 35 3.53 -29.79 5.69
CA ASN A 35 4.86 -29.79 6.29
C ASN A 35 5.72 -28.57 5.89
N LEU A 36 6.72 -28.27 6.71
CA LEU A 36 7.64 -27.16 6.55
C LEU A 36 8.58 -27.36 5.37
N VAL A 37 9.02 -26.25 4.78
CA VAL A 37 9.83 -26.23 3.55
C VAL A 37 11.16 -26.96 3.72
N ASP A 38 11.77 -26.97 4.92
CA ASP A 38 13.07 -27.64 5.16
C ASP A 38 13.00 -29.16 4.98
N GLU A 39 11.92 -29.84 5.41
CA GLU A 39 11.79 -31.29 5.19
C GLU A 39 11.47 -31.63 3.72
N ALA A 40 10.76 -30.73 3.02
CA ALA A 40 10.50 -30.84 1.59
C ALA A 40 11.76 -30.62 0.73
N LEU A 41 12.69 -29.76 1.17
CA LEU A 41 13.99 -29.55 0.50
C LEU A 41 14.92 -30.76 0.65
N HIS A 42 14.72 -31.61 1.67
CA HIS A 42 15.49 -32.83 1.91
C HIS A 42 14.89 -34.10 1.29
N GLY A 43 13.88 -33.96 0.41
CA GLY A 43 13.40 -35.04 -0.46
C GLY A 43 12.32 -35.94 0.15
N ASP A 44 11.84 -35.66 1.35
CA ASP A 44 10.69 -36.36 1.93
C ASP A 44 9.41 -35.55 1.65
N PHE A 45 8.79 -35.80 0.49
CA PHE A 45 7.50 -35.19 0.10
C PHE A 45 6.31 -35.74 0.90
N ASN A 46 6.54 -36.53 1.96
CA ASN A 46 5.49 -36.91 2.88
C ASN A 46 4.94 -35.66 3.56
N THR A 47 3.70 -35.32 3.21
CA THR A 47 2.93 -34.24 3.82
C THR A 47 2.47 -34.67 5.20
N ARG A 48 3.41 -34.82 6.14
CA ARG A 48 3.07 -34.84 7.55
C ARG A 48 2.32 -33.55 7.84
N GLN A 49 1.13 -33.70 8.40
CA GLN A 49 0.38 -32.55 8.86
C GLN A 49 0.92 -32.13 10.22
N ILE A 50 1.25 -30.85 10.35
CA ILE A 50 1.62 -30.24 11.64
C ILE A 50 0.41 -29.47 12.18
N ASP A 51 0.22 -29.47 13.49
CA ASP A 51 -0.85 -28.69 14.12
C ASP A 51 -0.42 -27.24 14.41
N GLU A 52 -1.39 -26.40 14.79
CA GLU A 52 -1.14 -24.99 15.10
C GLU A 52 -0.14 -24.78 16.24
N HIS A 53 -0.10 -25.67 17.23
CA HIS A 53 0.82 -25.54 18.37
C HIS A 53 2.25 -25.86 17.95
N GLU A 54 2.45 -26.95 17.21
CA GLU A 54 3.74 -27.34 16.64
C GLU A 54 4.29 -26.24 15.72
N LEU A 55 3.44 -25.67 14.85
CA LEU A 55 3.82 -24.55 13.98
C LEU A 55 4.24 -23.30 14.77
N LYS A 56 3.49 -22.94 15.82
CA LYS A 56 3.82 -21.79 16.67
C LYS A 56 5.13 -21.98 17.42
N GLU A 57 5.38 -23.18 17.95
CA GLU A 57 6.63 -23.47 18.64
C GLU A 57 7.83 -23.39 17.69
N TYR A 58 7.69 -23.96 16.48
CA TYR A 58 8.75 -23.93 15.47
C TYR A 58 9.13 -22.49 15.07
N PHE A 59 8.15 -21.59 14.94
CA PHE A 59 8.36 -20.20 14.53
C PHE A 59 8.31 -19.17 15.68
N LYS A 60 8.38 -19.58 16.94
CA LYS A 60 8.12 -18.70 18.10
C LYS A 60 8.94 -17.40 18.13
N ASP A 61 10.18 -17.45 17.65
CA ASP A 61 11.12 -16.33 17.61
C ASP A 61 11.31 -15.76 16.20
N LYS A 62 10.43 -16.13 15.25
CA LYS A 62 10.53 -15.74 13.85
C LYS A 62 9.45 -14.73 13.50
N SER A 63 9.87 -13.66 12.83
CA SER A 63 8.94 -12.65 12.33
C SER A 63 8.28 -13.11 11.04
N VAL A 64 6.96 -12.91 10.95
CA VAL A 64 6.22 -13.06 9.68
C VAL A 64 6.00 -11.71 8.97
N PHE A 65 6.59 -10.62 9.49
CA PHE A 65 6.43 -9.27 8.96
C PHE A 65 6.74 -9.20 7.46
N LEU A 66 7.95 -9.62 7.07
CA LEU A 66 8.37 -9.60 5.67
C LEU A 66 7.58 -10.58 4.80
N CYS A 67 7.04 -11.67 5.37
CA CYS A 67 6.19 -12.61 4.64
C CYS A 67 4.88 -11.97 4.17
N PHE A 68 4.31 -11.06 4.96
CA PHE A 68 3.12 -10.28 4.59
C PHE A 68 3.48 -9.10 3.70
N VAL A 69 4.58 -8.39 3.97
CA VAL A 69 5.10 -7.37 3.05
C VAL A 69 5.24 -7.95 1.64
N MET A 70 5.86 -9.13 1.49
CA MET A 70 5.99 -9.78 0.18
C MET A 70 4.66 -10.11 -0.48
N ARG A 71 3.62 -10.47 0.29
CA ARG A 71 2.30 -10.86 -0.23
C ARG A 71 1.47 -9.70 -0.77
N MET A 72 1.87 -8.46 -0.54
CA MET A 72 1.24 -7.30 -1.18
C MET A 72 1.28 -7.38 -2.71
N ASN A 73 2.25 -8.10 -3.30
CA ASN A 73 2.28 -8.38 -4.75
C ASN A 73 1.07 -9.19 -5.26
N GLY A 74 0.43 -9.97 -4.39
CA GLY A 74 -0.75 -10.77 -4.70
C GLY A 74 -2.06 -10.01 -4.52
N ILE A 75 -2.01 -8.80 -3.95
CA ILE A 75 -3.18 -7.98 -3.69
C ILE A 75 -3.33 -7.01 -4.85
N MET A 76 -4.28 -7.34 -5.73
CA MET A 76 -4.60 -6.54 -6.90
C MET A 76 -5.52 -5.38 -6.50
N ARG A 77 -5.25 -4.21 -7.04
CA ARG A 77 -6.10 -3.01 -6.94
C ARG A 77 -7.02 -2.94 -8.15
N TRP A 78 -8.03 -2.09 -8.06
CA TRP A 78 -9.00 -1.86 -9.15
C TRP A 78 -9.81 -3.10 -9.55
N ASN A 79 -10.06 -4.04 -8.61
CA ASN A 79 -10.72 -5.33 -8.88
C ASN A 79 -12.14 -5.25 -9.47
N LYS A 80 -12.77 -4.06 -9.42
CA LYS A 80 -14.10 -3.81 -10.01
C LYS A 80 -14.05 -3.05 -11.33
N SER A 81 -12.86 -2.66 -11.79
CA SER A 81 -12.62 -1.97 -13.05
C SER A 81 -11.93 -2.92 -14.03
N SER A 82 -12.19 -2.79 -15.33
CA SER A 82 -11.55 -3.60 -16.36
C SER A 82 -10.15 -3.06 -16.69
N SER A 83 -9.21 -3.16 -15.74
CA SER A 83 -7.85 -2.65 -15.93
C SER A 83 -7.11 -3.39 -17.04
N ILE A 84 -6.54 -2.67 -18.00
CA ILE A 84 -5.74 -3.26 -19.10
C ILE A 84 -4.45 -3.84 -18.53
N HIS A 85 -3.77 -3.08 -17.68
CA HIS A 85 -2.64 -3.58 -16.89
C HIS A 85 -3.09 -3.71 -15.44
N LYS A 86 -2.91 -4.89 -14.84
CA LYS A 86 -3.23 -5.05 -13.42
C LYS A 86 -2.19 -4.29 -12.58
N GLU A 87 -2.67 -3.61 -11.54
CA GLU A 87 -1.81 -2.96 -10.55
C GLU A 87 -1.92 -3.75 -9.25
N ASN A 88 -0.79 -4.10 -8.65
CA ASN A 88 -0.74 -4.67 -7.31
C ASN A 88 -0.31 -3.63 -6.27
N LEU A 89 -0.45 -3.98 -5.00
CA LEU A 89 -0.20 -3.05 -3.90
C LEU A 89 1.28 -2.64 -3.77
N HIS A 90 2.24 -3.48 -4.20
CA HIS A 90 3.66 -3.08 -4.26
C HIS A 90 3.89 -1.97 -5.28
N GLU A 91 3.38 -2.15 -6.51
CA GLU A 91 3.52 -1.17 -7.59
C GLU A 91 2.94 0.18 -7.17
N HIS A 92 1.74 0.17 -6.58
CA HIS A 92 1.12 1.36 -6.02
C HIS A 92 1.96 2.00 -4.91
N SER A 93 2.39 1.22 -3.91
CA SER A 93 3.15 1.74 -2.76
C SER A 93 4.50 2.33 -3.17
N VAL A 94 5.16 1.75 -4.18
CA VAL A 94 6.38 2.30 -4.76
C VAL A 94 6.11 3.64 -5.45
N MET A 95 5.02 3.75 -6.23
CA MET A 95 4.65 5.03 -6.85
C MET A 95 4.34 6.12 -5.82
N VAL A 96 3.62 5.79 -4.74
CA VAL A 96 3.39 6.72 -3.63
C VAL A 96 4.71 7.16 -3.00
N ALA A 97 5.63 6.22 -2.77
CA ALA A 97 6.95 6.53 -2.23
C ALA A 97 7.79 7.43 -3.16
N CYS A 98 7.72 7.23 -4.48
CA CYS A 98 8.37 8.11 -5.46
C CYS A 98 7.82 9.54 -5.45
N PHE A 99 6.49 9.72 -5.38
CA PHE A 99 5.90 11.05 -5.20
C PHE A 99 6.33 11.69 -3.87
N ASN A 100 6.30 10.91 -2.79
CA ASN A 100 6.76 11.33 -1.48
C ASN A 100 8.24 11.79 -1.49
N LEU A 101 9.11 11.11 -2.23
CA LEU A 101 10.51 11.53 -2.40
C LEU A 101 10.60 12.92 -3.04
N LEU A 102 9.93 13.13 -4.17
CA LEU A 102 9.97 14.40 -4.89
C LEU A 102 9.38 15.55 -4.06
N ILE A 103 8.24 15.31 -3.41
CA ILE A 103 7.58 16.29 -2.55
C ILE A 103 8.44 16.62 -1.33
N GLY A 104 8.99 15.59 -0.66
CA GLY A 104 9.88 15.76 0.48
C GLY A 104 11.15 16.54 0.12
N GLN A 105 11.73 16.23 -1.05
CA GLN A 105 12.91 16.93 -1.55
C GLN A 105 12.58 18.40 -1.81
N TYR A 106 11.50 18.70 -2.54
CA TYR A 106 11.09 20.08 -2.83
C TYR A 106 10.81 20.86 -1.54
N ARG A 107 10.09 20.26 -0.60
CA ARG A 107 9.79 20.86 0.70
C ARG A 107 11.07 21.22 1.47
N THR A 108 12.07 20.36 1.42
CA THR A 108 13.34 20.58 2.13
C THR A 108 14.21 21.60 1.42
N THR A 109 14.43 21.47 0.10
CA THR A 109 15.41 22.28 -0.64
C THR A 109 14.87 23.63 -1.07
N VAL A 110 13.60 23.70 -1.46
CA VAL A 110 12.98 24.93 -2.00
C VAL A 110 12.24 25.69 -0.92
N LEU A 111 11.48 24.99 -0.07
CA LEU A 111 10.69 25.64 0.99
C LEU A 111 11.46 25.78 2.32
N GLY A 112 12.62 25.13 2.46
CA GLY A 112 13.45 25.20 3.67
C GLY A 112 12.78 24.62 4.92
N LYS A 113 11.77 23.75 4.77
CA LYS A 113 11.06 23.13 5.90
C LYS A 113 11.70 21.79 6.25
N SER A 114 11.83 21.49 7.55
CA SER A 114 12.58 20.32 8.04
C SER A 114 11.81 19.51 9.09
N ASP A 115 10.48 19.44 8.97
CA ASP A 115 9.62 18.73 9.94
C ASP A 115 9.80 17.20 9.90
N TYR A 116 10.39 16.69 8.82
CA TYR A 116 10.77 15.29 8.56
C TYR A 116 11.79 15.28 7.41
N THR A 117 12.50 14.16 7.23
CA THR A 117 13.39 13.99 6.07
C THR A 117 12.64 13.42 4.86
N PRO A 118 13.11 13.67 3.62
CA PRO A 118 12.55 13.03 2.42
C PRO A 118 12.52 11.49 2.54
N GLU A 119 13.54 10.89 3.14
CA GLU A 119 13.65 9.44 3.35
C GLU A 119 12.60 8.92 4.34
N GLU A 120 12.30 9.67 5.42
CA GLU A 120 11.20 9.32 6.32
C GLU A 120 9.86 9.33 5.58
N LEU A 121 9.66 10.31 4.69
CA LEU A 121 8.46 10.40 3.87
C LEU A 121 8.34 9.27 2.84
N VAL A 122 9.46 8.83 2.27
CA VAL A 122 9.53 7.62 1.43
C VAL A 122 9.10 6.39 2.24
N CYS A 123 9.64 6.21 3.46
CA CYS A 123 9.26 5.09 4.32
C CYS A 123 7.76 5.10 4.64
N TRP A 124 7.16 6.26 4.95
CA TRP A 124 5.71 6.37 5.14
C TRP A 124 4.91 6.00 3.88
N GLY A 125 5.40 6.36 2.70
CA GLY A 125 4.78 5.97 1.43
C GLY A 125 4.84 4.45 1.19
N LEU A 126 5.97 3.82 1.50
CA LEU A 126 6.13 2.37 1.35
C LEU A 126 5.22 1.56 2.29
N THR A 127 4.92 2.10 3.48
CA THR A 127 4.16 1.38 4.52
C THR A 127 2.70 1.82 4.64
N HIS A 128 2.23 2.78 3.83
CA HIS A 128 0.90 3.40 4.01
C HIS A 128 -0.28 2.41 3.89
N ASP A 129 -0.15 1.39 3.05
CA ASP A 129 -1.16 0.36 2.82
C ASP A 129 -0.75 -1.02 3.36
N LEU A 130 0.27 -1.10 4.23
CA LEU A 130 0.79 -2.39 4.72
C LEU A 130 -0.27 -3.21 5.48
N GLN A 131 -1.23 -2.57 6.13
CA GLN A 131 -2.38 -3.23 6.76
C GLN A 131 -3.19 -4.09 5.78
N GLU A 132 -3.27 -3.68 4.51
CA GLU A 132 -4.05 -4.38 3.48
C GLU A 132 -3.40 -5.72 3.11
N ALA A 133 -2.09 -5.89 3.37
CA ALA A 133 -1.39 -7.17 3.21
C ALA A 133 -2.04 -8.34 3.96
N VAL A 134 -2.79 -8.03 5.02
CA VAL A 134 -3.46 -9.02 5.87
C VAL A 134 -4.98 -8.90 5.77
N SER A 135 -5.54 -7.68 5.67
CA SER A 135 -6.99 -7.47 5.61
C SER A 135 -7.61 -7.56 4.21
N GLU A 136 -6.78 -7.68 3.17
CA GLU A 136 -7.14 -7.44 1.77
C GLU A 136 -7.50 -5.97 1.48
N ASP A 137 -7.53 -5.59 0.20
CA ASP A 137 -7.95 -4.25 -0.27
C ASP A 137 -9.47 -4.12 -0.24
N VAL A 138 -9.99 -3.27 0.64
CA VAL A 138 -11.41 -2.92 0.68
C VAL A 138 -11.67 -1.75 -0.26
N ASN A 139 -12.54 -1.98 -1.25
CA ASN A 139 -12.89 -0.98 -2.26
C ASN A 139 -13.20 0.42 -1.67
N SER A 140 -12.53 1.43 -2.22
CA SER A 140 -12.60 2.81 -1.74
C SER A 140 -14.00 3.45 -1.75
N LEU A 141 -14.86 3.09 -2.70
CA LEU A 141 -16.24 3.59 -2.74
C LEU A 141 -17.08 3.00 -1.62
N TYR A 142 -16.88 1.71 -1.33
CA TYR A 142 -17.58 1.05 -0.23
C TYR A 142 -17.10 1.55 1.13
N LYS A 143 -15.77 1.62 1.34
CA LYS A 143 -15.19 2.05 2.64
C LYS A 143 -15.54 3.49 3.02
N ASN A 144 -15.81 4.36 2.04
CA ASN A 144 -16.18 5.75 2.28
C ASN A 144 -17.68 6.04 2.11
N SER A 145 -18.51 5.02 1.88
CA SER A 145 -19.97 5.23 1.68
C SER A 145 -20.70 5.61 2.97
N ASP A 146 -20.16 5.22 4.13
CA ASP A 146 -20.75 5.46 5.44
C ASP A 146 -19.65 5.64 6.51
N ASN A 147 -19.87 6.57 7.45
CA ASN A 147 -18.89 6.89 8.50
C ASN A 147 -18.65 5.73 9.48
N VAL A 148 -19.67 4.92 9.76
CA VAL A 148 -19.56 3.72 10.60
C VAL A 148 -18.73 2.67 9.90
N ILE A 149 -19.00 2.40 8.61
CA ILE A 149 -18.20 1.45 7.82
C ILE A 149 -16.74 1.89 7.79
N LYS A 150 -16.49 3.17 7.49
CA LYS A 150 -15.14 3.75 7.47
C LYS A 150 -14.40 3.55 8.79
N HIS A 151 -15.08 3.82 9.91
CA HIS A 151 -14.50 3.66 11.24
C HIS A 151 -14.18 2.20 11.57
N LEU A 152 -15.07 1.27 11.22
CA LEU A 152 -14.88 -0.16 11.43
C LEU A 152 -13.70 -0.71 10.61
N VAL A 153 -13.63 -0.37 9.31
CA VAL A 153 -12.52 -0.75 8.44
C VAL A 153 -11.19 -0.26 9.02
N LYS A 154 -11.11 1.03 9.37
CA LYS A 154 -9.91 1.61 9.98
C LYS A 154 -9.51 0.93 11.30
N THR A 155 -10.49 0.55 12.13
CA THR A 155 -10.22 -0.15 13.39
C THR A 155 -9.64 -1.54 13.13
N VAL A 156 -10.14 -2.27 12.13
CA VAL A 156 -9.60 -3.57 11.74
C VAL A 156 -8.18 -3.43 11.18
N GLU A 157 -7.95 -2.45 10.31
CA GLU A 157 -6.65 -2.09 9.76
C GLU A 157 -5.62 -1.78 10.85
N ASP A 158 -5.99 -0.95 11.84
CA ASP A 158 -5.14 -0.58 12.97
C ASP A 158 -4.75 -1.81 13.84
N ILE A 159 -5.72 -2.67 14.16
CA ILE A 159 -5.46 -3.90 14.93
C ILE A 159 -4.54 -4.83 14.14
N THR A 160 -4.75 -4.90 12.83
CA THR A 160 -4.01 -5.76 11.92
C THR A 160 -2.56 -5.34 11.83
N ILE A 161 -2.27 -4.05 11.63
CA ILE A 161 -0.89 -3.57 11.59
C ILE A 161 -0.19 -3.71 12.94
N GLN A 162 -0.91 -3.52 14.06
CA GLN A 162 -0.37 -3.77 15.40
C GLN A 162 0.01 -5.24 15.63
N LYS A 163 -0.84 -6.18 15.21
CA LYS A 163 -0.53 -7.62 15.26
C LYS A 163 0.69 -7.94 14.40
N LEU A 164 0.76 -7.42 13.19
CA LEU A 164 1.88 -7.64 12.29
C LEU A 164 3.19 -7.05 12.86
N ALA A 165 3.15 -5.82 13.35
CA ALA A 165 4.27 -5.15 14.01
C ALA A 165 4.75 -5.89 15.27
N SER A 166 3.86 -6.57 15.99
CA SER A 166 4.22 -7.35 17.18
C SER A 166 5.16 -8.52 16.88
N THR A 167 5.19 -8.97 15.63
CA THR A 167 6.07 -10.06 15.15
C THR A 167 7.50 -9.60 14.87
N ILE A 168 7.77 -8.29 14.86
CA ILE A 168 9.11 -7.73 14.65
C ILE A 168 9.92 -7.83 15.95
N ASP A 169 11.23 -8.04 15.83
CA ASP A 169 12.16 -7.99 16.96
C ASP A 169 11.92 -6.73 17.80
N PRO A 170 11.70 -6.86 19.13
CA PRO A 170 11.35 -5.74 20.00
C PRO A 170 12.34 -4.57 19.95
N THR A 171 13.63 -4.83 19.71
CA THR A 171 14.73 -3.84 19.68
C THR A 171 14.57 -2.88 18.50
N ILE A 172 14.12 -3.37 17.35
CA ILE A 172 13.92 -2.56 16.14
C ILE A 172 12.46 -2.18 15.92
N ARG A 173 11.52 -2.82 16.62
CA ARG A 173 10.09 -2.54 16.50
C ARG A 173 9.74 -1.12 16.92
N GLU A 174 10.27 -0.65 18.05
CA GLU A 174 9.97 0.69 18.57
C GLU A 174 10.31 1.82 17.58
N PRO A 175 11.53 1.90 17.00
CA PRO A 175 11.83 2.92 16.01
C PRO A 175 11.02 2.77 14.71
N LEU A 176 10.55 1.56 14.37
CA LEU A 176 9.70 1.32 13.19
C LEU A 176 8.24 1.74 13.40
N LYS A 177 7.74 1.82 14.65
CA LYS A 177 6.33 2.16 14.92
C LYS A 177 5.88 3.44 14.24
N LYS A 178 6.76 4.45 14.13
CA LYS A 178 6.42 5.72 13.48
C LYS A 178 6.05 5.56 12.00
N TYR A 179 6.50 4.49 11.34
CA TYR A 179 6.15 4.18 9.95
C TYR A 179 4.94 3.25 9.82
N LEU A 180 4.65 2.47 10.87
CA LEU A 180 3.59 1.46 10.85
C LEU A 180 2.26 2.01 11.41
N ASP A 181 2.29 2.93 12.37
CA ASP A 181 1.10 3.52 12.99
C ASP A 181 0.66 4.81 12.28
N GLN A 182 -0.20 4.64 11.27
CA GLN A 182 -0.75 5.73 10.47
C GLN A 182 -1.57 6.74 11.30
N ARG A 183 -2.07 6.38 12.49
CA ARG A 183 -2.85 7.30 13.35
C ARG A 183 -2.00 8.36 14.01
N SER A 184 -0.76 8.02 14.33
CA SER A 184 0.14 8.88 15.10
C SER A 184 0.93 9.85 14.22
N LEU A 185 0.75 9.79 12.90
CA LEU A 185 1.43 10.68 11.96
C LEU A 185 1.00 12.16 12.14
N PRO A 186 1.94 13.10 12.04
CA PRO A 186 1.63 14.53 11.94
C PRO A 186 0.65 14.82 10.79
N LYS A 187 -0.22 15.83 10.95
CA LYS A 187 -1.20 16.21 9.90
C LYS A 187 -0.53 16.41 8.54
N VAL A 188 0.57 17.16 8.50
CA VAL A 188 1.32 17.42 7.27
C VAL A 188 1.76 16.13 6.55
N VAL A 189 2.26 15.14 7.30
CA VAL A 189 2.68 13.85 6.74
C VAL A 189 1.49 13.07 6.22
N LYS A 190 0.36 13.06 6.96
CA LYS A 190 -0.89 12.41 6.53
C LYS A 190 -1.41 13.02 5.23
N ASP A 191 -1.48 14.33 5.16
CA ASP A 191 -2.02 15.04 4.00
C ASP A 191 -1.13 14.84 2.77
N ILE A 192 0.19 14.94 2.92
CA ILE A 192 1.13 14.72 1.82
C ILE A 192 1.09 13.27 1.35
N THR A 193 1.14 12.30 2.26
CA THR A 193 1.04 10.88 1.89
C THR A 193 -0.29 10.59 1.21
N LYS A 194 -1.39 11.23 1.67
CA LYS A 194 -2.69 11.08 1.03
C LYS A 194 -2.74 11.71 -0.36
N ALA A 195 -2.14 12.86 -0.56
CA ALA A 195 -2.04 13.47 -1.88
C ALA A 195 -1.20 12.61 -2.83
N SER A 196 -0.09 12.03 -2.36
CA SER A 196 0.73 11.08 -3.12
C SER A 196 -0.02 9.80 -3.49
N ASP A 197 -0.80 9.23 -2.57
CA ASP A 197 -1.71 8.10 -2.85
C ASP A 197 -2.70 8.43 -3.96
N LEU A 198 -3.33 9.61 -3.90
CA LEU A 198 -4.23 10.08 -4.94
C LEU A 198 -3.51 10.34 -6.27
N MET A 199 -2.30 10.91 -6.25
CA MET A 199 -1.49 11.15 -7.44
C MET A 199 -1.04 9.85 -8.11
N ALA A 200 -0.63 8.83 -7.35
CA ALA A 200 -0.31 7.51 -7.88
C ALA A 200 -1.54 6.85 -8.55
N ALA A 201 -2.69 6.87 -7.86
CA ALA A 201 -3.94 6.38 -8.43
C ALA A 201 -4.37 7.19 -9.68
N TYR A 202 -4.11 8.49 -9.71
CA TYR A 202 -4.44 9.34 -10.86
C TYR A 202 -3.52 9.05 -12.05
N ALA A 203 -2.22 8.88 -11.83
CA ALA A 203 -1.26 8.47 -12.85
C ALA A 203 -1.64 7.11 -13.48
N LYS A 204 -2.11 6.17 -12.66
CA LYS A 204 -2.69 4.90 -13.12
C LYS A 204 -3.92 5.13 -14.01
N ALA A 205 -4.87 5.95 -13.56
CA ALA A 205 -6.07 6.26 -14.32
C ALA A 205 -5.76 6.94 -15.66
N LEU A 206 -4.77 7.85 -15.71
CA LEU A 206 -4.31 8.48 -16.96
C LEU A 206 -3.71 7.46 -17.94
N SER A 207 -2.94 6.49 -17.43
CA SER A 207 -2.36 5.42 -18.27
C SER A 207 -3.42 4.51 -18.87
N GLU A 208 -4.49 4.23 -18.13
CA GLU A 208 -5.65 3.47 -18.61
C GLU A 208 -6.44 4.27 -19.66
N LEU A 209 -6.72 5.56 -19.40
CA LEU A 209 -7.40 6.45 -20.36
C LEU A 209 -6.63 6.60 -21.67
N ARG A 210 -5.30 6.74 -21.61
CA ARG A 210 -4.44 6.74 -22.81
C ARG A 210 -4.60 5.47 -23.64
N SER A 211 -4.91 4.36 -23.00
CA SER A 211 -5.14 3.06 -23.63
C SER A 211 -6.59 2.87 -24.09
N ASN A 212 -7.35 3.98 -24.21
CA ASN A 212 -8.78 4.02 -24.54
C ASN A 212 -9.69 3.26 -23.56
N ASN A 213 -9.29 3.17 -22.28
CA ASN A 213 -10.11 2.57 -21.24
C ASN A 213 -10.95 3.64 -20.51
N GLU A 214 -12.12 3.95 -21.05
CA GLU A 214 -13.01 4.97 -20.49
C GLU A 214 -13.62 4.61 -19.13
N ASP A 215 -13.52 3.34 -18.68
CA ASP A 215 -13.94 2.92 -17.32
C ASP A 215 -13.26 3.77 -16.22
N PHE A 216 -12.09 4.34 -16.52
CA PHE A 216 -11.30 5.15 -15.59
C PHE A 216 -11.63 6.65 -15.62
N ALA A 217 -12.53 7.13 -16.49
CA ALA A 217 -12.81 8.56 -16.63
C ALA A 217 -13.33 9.20 -15.34
N ASN A 218 -14.31 8.56 -14.69
CA ASN A 218 -14.87 9.03 -13.42
C ASN A 218 -13.87 8.96 -12.27
N ALA A 219 -13.04 7.90 -12.25
CA ALA A 219 -11.97 7.77 -11.26
C ALA A 219 -10.95 8.90 -11.43
N ALA A 220 -10.50 9.16 -12.66
CA ALA A 220 -9.56 10.22 -12.99
C ALA A 220 -10.08 11.60 -12.55
N ALA A 221 -11.34 11.94 -12.87
CA ALA A 221 -11.95 13.20 -12.45
C ALA A 221 -12.04 13.33 -10.92
N SER A 222 -12.48 12.26 -10.24
CA SER A 222 -12.63 12.27 -8.77
C SER A 222 -11.28 12.36 -8.05
N LEU A 223 -10.27 11.64 -8.54
CA LEU A 223 -8.92 11.66 -7.99
C LEU A 223 -8.28 13.03 -8.16
N ARG A 224 -8.39 13.63 -9.35
CA ARG A 224 -7.92 15.00 -9.61
C ARG A 224 -8.54 16.00 -8.64
N ALA A 225 -9.87 16.00 -8.51
CA ALA A 225 -10.56 16.88 -7.57
C ALA A 225 -10.09 16.65 -6.11
N GLY A 226 -9.82 15.39 -5.74
CA GLY A 226 -9.28 15.04 -4.43
C GLY A 226 -7.84 15.49 -4.20
N ILE A 227 -7.03 15.66 -5.24
CA ILE A 227 -5.66 16.20 -5.16
C ILE A 227 -5.70 17.73 -5.02
N GLU A 228 -6.56 18.38 -5.80
CA GLU A 228 -6.68 19.84 -5.87
C GLU A 228 -6.96 20.50 -4.51
N VAL A 229 -7.64 19.79 -3.59
CA VAL A 229 -7.91 20.28 -2.22
C VAL A 229 -6.65 20.61 -1.42
N TYR A 230 -5.50 20.04 -1.79
CA TYR A 230 -4.24 20.23 -1.08
C TYR A 230 -3.37 21.37 -1.66
N PHE A 231 -3.72 21.93 -2.82
CA PHE A 231 -2.86 22.86 -3.54
C PHE A 231 -2.64 24.19 -2.82
N GLU A 232 -3.62 24.66 -2.06
CA GLU A 232 -3.50 25.91 -1.31
C GLU A 232 -2.60 25.78 -0.08
N GLU A 233 -2.73 24.67 0.66
CA GLU A 233 -1.98 24.45 1.91
C GLU A 233 -0.55 23.93 1.65
N TYR A 234 -0.36 23.18 0.56
CA TYR A 234 0.89 22.48 0.24
C TYR A 234 1.39 22.82 -1.18
N PRO A 235 2.12 23.93 -1.36
CA PRO A 235 2.63 24.33 -2.67
C PRO A 235 3.57 23.30 -3.31
N GLU A 236 4.27 22.49 -2.50
CA GLU A 236 5.08 21.36 -2.99
C GLU A 236 4.24 20.29 -3.70
N ILE A 237 3.01 20.03 -3.24
CA ILE A 237 2.09 19.08 -3.89
C ILE A 237 1.65 19.64 -5.24
N LYS A 238 1.27 20.92 -5.28
CA LYS A 238 0.90 21.59 -6.53
C LYS A 238 2.07 21.58 -7.54
N HIS A 239 3.28 21.89 -7.09
CA HIS A 239 4.45 21.90 -7.94
C HIS A 239 4.72 20.52 -8.56
N ILE A 240 4.68 19.45 -7.76
CA ILE A 240 4.89 18.09 -8.28
C ILE A 240 3.72 17.68 -9.19
N TYR A 241 2.48 18.04 -8.88
CA TYR A 241 1.35 17.78 -9.76
C TYR A 241 1.53 18.44 -11.14
N ASP A 242 1.76 19.76 -11.16
CA ASP A 242 1.84 20.55 -12.41
C ASP A 242 2.99 20.08 -13.31
N ASN A 243 4.10 19.61 -12.75
CA ASN A 243 5.32 19.34 -13.51
C ASN A 243 5.54 17.85 -13.85
N TYR A 244 4.87 16.91 -13.17
CA TYR A 244 5.17 15.48 -13.31
C TYR A 244 3.97 14.64 -13.77
N ILE A 245 2.73 15.08 -13.57
CA ILE A 245 1.55 14.23 -13.78
C ILE A 245 1.15 14.13 -15.25
N GLU A 246 1.22 15.20 -16.02
CA GLU A 246 0.76 15.21 -17.42
C GLU A 246 1.52 14.19 -18.29
N ALA A 247 2.80 13.97 -18.01
CA ALA A 247 3.65 13.04 -18.74
C ALA A 247 3.21 11.56 -18.63
N PHE A 248 2.39 11.18 -17.63
CA PHE A 248 1.83 9.82 -17.57
C PHE A 248 0.85 9.54 -18.73
N GLY A 249 0.35 10.58 -19.40
CA GLY A 249 -0.44 10.46 -20.62
C GLY A 249 0.38 10.17 -21.88
N CYS A 250 1.72 10.22 -21.82
CA CYS A 250 2.58 10.00 -22.97
C CYS A 250 2.76 8.51 -23.32
N THR A 251 3.04 8.21 -24.59
CA THR A 251 3.53 6.90 -25.04
C THR A 251 5.02 6.75 -24.73
N VAL A 252 5.54 5.51 -24.81
CA VAL A 252 6.98 5.26 -24.66
C VAL A 252 7.78 6.07 -25.70
N ASP A 253 7.35 6.11 -26.96
CA ASP A 253 8.05 6.90 -28.00
C ASP A 253 8.09 8.40 -27.66
N GLN A 254 6.98 8.97 -27.18
CA GLN A 254 6.93 10.35 -26.73
C GLN A 254 7.87 10.59 -25.54
N ILE A 255 7.86 9.71 -24.54
CA ILE A 255 8.76 9.80 -23.38
C ILE A 255 10.23 9.72 -23.81
N MET A 256 10.56 8.82 -24.75
CA MET A 256 11.91 8.70 -25.29
C MET A 256 12.35 9.97 -26.04
N CYS A 257 11.44 10.65 -26.74
CA CYS A 257 11.74 11.94 -27.37
C CYS A 257 11.90 13.10 -26.39
N LEU A 258 11.33 13.00 -25.18
CA LEU A 258 11.43 14.02 -24.13
C LEU A 258 12.72 13.89 -23.30
N LEU A 259 13.46 12.79 -23.45
CA LEU A 259 14.81 12.69 -22.88
C LEU A 259 15.75 13.65 -23.63
N PRO A 260 16.61 14.39 -22.91
CA PRO A 260 17.63 15.20 -23.56
C PRO A 260 18.54 14.30 -24.38
N SER A 261 18.90 14.75 -25.58
CA SER A 261 19.94 14.12 -26.38
C SER A 261 21.28 14.16 -25.62
N THR A 262 22.22 13.27 -26.00
CA THR A 262 23.58 13.30 -25.46
C THR A 262 24.21 14.69 -25.64
N SER A 263 23.92 15.36 -26.76
CA SER A 263 24.39 16.72 -27.05
C SER A 263 23.91 17.75 -26.03
N GLU A 264 22.65 17.65 -25.60
CA GLU A 264 22.03 18.59 -24.66
C GLU A 264 22.45 18.30 -23.22
N PHE A 265 22.59 17.02 -22.86
CA PHE A 265 22.94 16.59 -21.51
C PHE A 265 24.45 16.62 -21.22
N ASN A 266 25.26 16.21 -22.20
CA ASN A 266 26.70 16.09 -22.06
C ASN A 266 27.43 16.28 -23.42
N PRO A 267 27.62 17.53 -23.86
CA PRO A 267 28.28 17.84 -25.13
C PRO A 267 29.68 17.22 -25.25
N GLU A 268 30.46 17.22 -24.16
CA GLU A 268 31.83 16.68 -24.16
C GLU A 268 31.86 15.16 -24.42
N LEU A 269 30.89 14.42 -23.88
CA LEU A 269 30.75 13.00 -24.15
C LEU A 269 30.40 12.76 -25.63
N GLU A 270 29.53 13.59 -26.20
CA GLU A 270 29.17 13.47 -27.61
C GLU A 270 30.39 13.72 -28.52
N ASP A 271 31.17 14.76 -28.25
CA ASP A 271 32.40 15.05 -28.99
C ASP A 271 33.42 13.92 -28.87
N LYS A 272 33.56 13.33 -27.68
CA LYS A 272 34.41 12.16 -27.47
C LYS A 272 33.92 10.96 -28.29
N ILE A 273 32.62 10.68 -28.29
CA ILE A 273 32.04 9.60 -29.12
C ILE A 273 32.28 9.85 -30.60
N LYS A 274 32.04 11.08 -31.09
CA LYS A 274 32.31 11.47 -32.49
C LYS A 274 33.77 11.25 -32.86
N SER A 275 34.70 11.69 -32.01
CA SER A 275 36.14 11.51 -32.25
C SER A 275 36.59 10.04 -32.30
N MET A 276 35.89 9.14 -31.60
CA MET A 276 36.17 7.70 -31.62
C MET A 276 35.60 7.00 -32.86
N LEU A 277 34.54 7.55 -33.45
CA LEU A 277 33.86 6.97 -34.61
C LEU A 277 34.46 7.39 -35.96
N GLY A 278 35.27 8.46 -35.99
CA GLY A 278 35.94 8.98 -37.18
C GLY A 278 35.20 10.14 -37.82
#